data_AF-A0A9D1S0G2-F1
#
_entry.id   AF-A0A9D1S0G2-F1
#
_cell.length_a   1.000
_cell.length_b   1.000
_cell.length_c   1.000
_cell.angle_alpha   90.00
_cell.angle_beta   90.00
_cell.angle_gamma   90.00
#
_symmetry.space_group_name_H-M   'P 1'
#
loop_
_entity.id
_entity.type
_entity.pdbx_description
1 polymer ?
#
loop_
_entity_poly.entity_id
_entity_poly.type
_entity_poly.pdbx_seq_one_letter_code
_entity_poly.pdbx_strand_id
1 'polypeptide(L)'
;MQNFIPDYLADVLAHCAEDTSGHVADYIPELAKADPHRQALAIATADGSAYSSGEDGHEFTIQSISKPFIYALAIDDHGLERVLETVGVEPSGEAF
;
A
#
# COMPACT_ATOMS: atom_id res chain seq x y z
N MET A 1 9.47 -3.00 29.13
CA MET A 1 8.11 -3.35 28.67
C MET A 1 8.26 -3.99 27.31
N GLN A 2 7.67 -5.17 27.11
CA GLN A 2 7.56 -5.76 25.78
C GLN A 2 6.61 -4.89 24.95
N ASN A 3 6.96 -4.64 23.69
CA ASN A 3 6.12 -3.90 22.78
C ASN A 3 5.10 -4.86 22.17
N PHE A 4 3.81 -4.63 22.41
CA PHE A 4 2.74 -5.52 21.98
C PHE A 4 2.32 -5.30 20.51
N ILE A 5 2.87 -4.29 19.84
CA ILE A 5 2.47 -3.95 18.46
C ILE A 5 2.77 -5.12 17.50
N PRO A 6 3.99 -5.70 17.44
CA PRO A 6 4.26 -6.82 16.53
C PRO A 6 3.35 -8.03 16.76
N ASP A 7 3.05 -8.35 18.02
CA ASP A 7 2.13 -9.45 18.38
C ASP A 7 0.72 -9.15 17.88
N TYR A 8 0.23 -7.93 18.07
CA TYR A 8 -1.06 -7.50 17.53
C TYR A 8 -1.11 -7.55 16.00
N LEU A 9 -0.03 -7.15 15.31
CA LEU A 9 0.04 -7.26 13.84
C LEU A 9 -0.01 -8.74 13.39
N ALA A 10 0.65 -9.63 14.12
CA ALA A 10 0.58 -11.07 13.86
C ALA A 10 -0.83 -11.63 14.06
N ASP A 11 -1.54 -11.20 15.10
CA ASP A 11 -2.94 -11.60 15.35
C ASP A 11 -3.87 -11.14 14.22
N VAL A 12 -3.69 -9.91 13.72
CA VAL A 12 -4.45 -9.40 12.57
C VAL A 12 -4.19 -10.23 11.31
N LEU A 13 -2.93 -10.53 11.01
CA LEU A 13 -2.57 -11.39 9.88
C LEU A 13 -3.19 -12.78 10.00
N ALA A 14 -3.13 -13.39 11.20
CA ALA A 14 -3.74 -14.68 11.45
C ALA A 14 -5.26 -14.68 11.22
N HIS A 15 -5.95 -13.60 11.63
CA HIS A 15 -7.39 -13.45 11.39
C HIS A 15 -7.73 -13.27 9.90
N CYS A 16 -6.90 -12.57 9.15
CA CYS A 16 -7.09 -12.35 7.71
C CYS A 16 -6.65 -13.54 6.85
N ALA A 17 -5.78 -14.43 7.36
CA ALA A 17 -5.25 -15.57 6.60
C ALA A 17 -6.32 -16.61 6.20
N GLU A 18 -7.48 -16.63 6.87
CA GLU A 18 -8.59 -17.52 6.53
C GLU A 18 -9.33 -17.09 5.24
N ASP A 19 -9.27 -15.81 4.87
CA ASP A 19 -9.86 -15.31 3.64
C ASP A 19 -8.93 -15.55 2.45
N THR A 20 -9.30 -16.50 1.60
CA THR A 20 -8.58 -16.86 0.38
C THR A 20 -9.33 -16.44 -0.88
N SER A 21 -10.32 -15.53 -0.74
CA SER A 21 -11.07 -14.99 -1.87
C SER A 21 -10.24 -14.01 -2.69
N GLY A 22 -10.70 -13.71 -3.91
CA GLY A 22 -9.99 -12.84 -4.85
C GLY A 22 -9.04 -13.59 -5.78
N HIS A 23 -8.29 -12.83 -6.59
CA HIS A 23 -7.41 -13.39 -7.62
C HIS A 23 -6.19 -12.48 -7.79
N VAL A 24 -5.03 -13.08 -8.03
CA VAL A 24 -3.82 -12.34 -8.41
C VAL A 24 -4.05 -11.68 -9.78
N ALA A 25 -3.63 -10.42 -9.91
CA ALA A 25 -3.69 -9.71 -11.19
C ALA A 25 -2.82 -10.44 -12.24
N ASP A 26 -3.43 -10.80 -13.37
CA ASP A 26 -2.82 -11.65 -14.39
C ASP A 26 -2.64 -10.97 -15.75
N TYR A 27 -3.12 -9.73 -15.90
CA TYR A 27 -2.98 -8.94 -17.14
C TYR A 27 -1.52 -8.56 -17.47
N ILE A 28 -0.61 -8.66 -16.50
CA ILE A 28 0.84 -8.56 -16.68
C ILE A 28 1.48 -9.89 -16.25
N PRO A 29 2.26 -10.57 -17.11
CA PRO A 29 2.85 -11.88 -16.82
C PRO A 29 3.71 -11.92 -15.55
N GLU A 30 4.37 -10.81 -15.20
CA GLU A 30 5.17 -10.69 -13.99
C GLU A 30 4.31 -10.66 -12.73
N LEU A 31 3.14 -10.02 -12.77
CA LEU A 31 2.20 -9.97 -11.64
C LEU A 31 1.55 -11.33 -11.39
N ALA A 32 1.26 -12.08 -12.45
CA ALA A 32 0.67 -13.42 -12.37
C ALA A 32 1.53 -14.43 -11.59
N LYS A 33 2.81 -14.13 -11.36
CA LYS A 33 3.76 -14.97 -10.62
C LYS A 33 3.71 -14.73 -9.10
N ALA A 34 2.95 -13.74 -8.63
CA ALA A 34 2.84 -13.45 -7.20
C ALA A 34 2.21 -14.64 -6.45
N ASP A 35 2.73 -14.91 -5.26
CA ASP A 35 2.21 -15.94 -4.37
C ASP A 35 0.99 -15.39 -3.61
N PRO A 36 -0.22 -15.95 -3.81
CA PRO A 36 -1.45 -15.44 -3.21
C PRO A 36 -1.52 -15.64 -1.69
N HIS A 37 -0.62 -16.42 -1.10
CA HIS A 37 -0.57 -16.68 0.34
C HIS A 37 0.38 -15.75 1.10
N ARG A 38 1.13 -14.89 0.39
CA ARG A 38 2.02 -13.89 1.02
C ARG A 38 1.20 -12.80 1.69
N GLN A 39 1.46 -12.58 2.96
CA GLN A 39 0.87 -11.48 3.72
C GLN A 39 1.93 -10.84 4.61
N ALA A 40 1.87 -9.52 4.70
CA ALA A 40 2.70 -8.71 5.58
C ALA A 40 1.94 -7.47 5.99
N LEU A 41 2.24 -6.96 7.19
CA LEU A 41 1.64 -5.74 7.71
C LEU A 41 2.71 -4.94 8.45
N ALA A 42 2.72 -3.63 8.23
CA ALA A 42 3.63 -2.72 8.91
C ALA A 42 2.91 -1.44 9.36
N ILE A 43 3.38 -0.87 10.46
CA ILE A 43 2.97 0.43 10.99
C ILE A 43 4.23 1.27 11.19
N ALA A 44 4.23 2.47 10.62
CA ALA A 44 5.21 3.51 10.90
C ALA A 44 4.51 4.68 11.63
N THR A 45 5.07 5.12 12.74
CA THR A 45 4.53 6.20 13.57
C THR A 45 5.24 7.52 13.29
N ALA A 46 4.58 8.64 13.56
CA ALA A 46 5.13 9.98 13.31
C ALA A 46 6.39 10.31 14.13
N ASP A 47 6.65 9.56 15.22
CA ASP A 47 7.87 9.65 16.02
C ASP A 47 9.06 8.85 15.46
N GLY A 48 8.88 8.19 14.30
CA GLY A 48 9.92 7.44 13.60
C GLY A 48 10.02 5.97 14.01
N SER A 49 9.16 5.47 14.88
CA SER A 49 9.11 4.03 15.17
C SER A 49 8.46 3.26 14.01
N ALA A 50 8.94 2.05 13.75
CA ALA A 50 8.36 1.14 12.77
C ALA A 50 8.22 -0.26 13.36
N TYR A 51 7.10 -0.90 13.07
CA TYR A 51 6.76 -2.25 13.52
C TYR A 51 6.18 -3.03 12.34
N SER A 52 6.50 -4.30 12.25
CA SER A 52 6.04 -5.16 11.16
C SER A 52 5.85 -6.60 11.62
N SER A 53 5.09 -7.36 10.84
CA SER A 53 4.85 -8.79 10.99
C SER A 53 4.53 -9.42 9.63
N GLY A 54 4.70 -10.74 9.51
CA GLY A 54 4.54 -11.48 8.25
C GLY A 54 5.78 -11.42 7.35
N GLU A 55 5.60 -11.53 6.03
CA GLU A 55 6.68 -11.50 5.04
C GLU A 55 7.09 -10.06 4.64
N ASP A 56 7.46 -9.27 5.64
CA ASP A 56 7.73 -7.82 5.54
C ASP A 56 9.00 -7.42 4.76
N GLY A 57 9.87 -8.38 4.45
CA GLY A 57 11.05 -8.19 3.60
C GLY A 57 10.81 -8.46 2.10
N HIS A 58 9.61 -8.87 1.69
CA HIS A 58 9.32 -9.18 0.30
C HIS A 58 9.04 -7.92 -0.51
N GLU A 59 9.83 -7.69 -1.57
CA GLU A 59 9.63 -6.56 -2.47
C GLU A 59 8.55 -6.86 -3.52
N PHE A 60 7.71 -5.87 -3.82
CA PHE A 60 6.72 -5.92 -4.89
C PHE A 60 6.59 -4.55 -5.56
N THR A 61 6.01 -4.52 -6.75
CA THR A 61 5.82 -3.26 -7.48
C THR A 61 4.81 -2.35 -6.78
N ILE A 62 5.14 -1.07 -6.59
CA ILE A 62 4.24 -0.10 -5.91
C ILE A 62 2.93 0.18 -6.68
N GLN A 63 2.89 -0.02 -8.00
CA GLN A 63 1.69 0.19 -8.83
C GLN A 63 1.03 1.57 -8.59
N SER A 64 -0.29 1.65 -8.58
CA SER A 64 -1.05 2.89 -8.38
C SER A 64 -0.82 3.55 -7.02
N ILE A 65 -0.20 2.86 -6.04
CA ILE A 65 0.20 3.49 -4.77
C ILE A 65 1.26 4.57 -5.00
N SER A 66 1.95 4.58 -6.16
CA SER A 66 2.86 5.65 -6.58
C SER A 66 2.19 7.01 -6.79
N LYS A 67 0.91 7.03 -7.17
CA LYS A 67 0.17 8.24 -7.58
C LYS A 67 0.22 9.38 -6.53
N PRO A 68 -0.09 9.17 -5.24
CA PRO A 68 0.02 10.23 -4.24
C PRO A 68 1.42 10.82 -4.10
N PHE A 69 2.48 10.02 -4.27
CA PHE A 69 3.87 10.52 -4.21
C PHE A 69 4.21 11.42 -5.40
N ILE A 70 3.82 11.00 -6.61
CA ILE A 70 4.02 11.81 -7.83
C ILE A 70 3.16 13.07 -7.78
N TYR A 71 1.95 13.00 -7.24
CA TYR A 71 1.09 14.17 -7.05
C TYR A 71 1.71 15.17 -6.07
N ALA A 72 2.25 14.71 -4.94
CA ALA A 72 2.98 15.55 -4.00
C ALA A 72 4.20 16.21 -4.64
N LEU A 73 4.98 15.46 -5.42
CA LEU A 73 6.14 16.01 -6.15
C LEU A 73 5.72 17.09 -7.15
N ALA A 74 4.65 16.87 -7.92
CA ALA A 74 4.14 17.86 -8.87
C ALA A 74 3.69 19.16 -8.17
N ILE A 75 3.11 19.06 -6.97
CA ILE A 75 2.75 20.23 -6.16
C ILE A 75 4.01 20.95 -5.65
N ASP A 76 5.03 20.23 -5.22
CA ASP A 76 6.30 20.81 -4.77
C ASP A 76 7.00 21.58 -5.91
N ASP A 77 7.02 21.00 -7.12
CA ASP A 77 7.68 21.58 -8.29
C ASP A 77 6.93 22.77 -8.93
N HIS A 78 5.59 22.77 -8.87
CA HIS A 78 4.76 23.70 -9.66
C HIS A 78 3.76 24.53 -8.84
N GLY A 79 3.58 24.21 -7.56
CA GLY A 79 2.55 24.78 -6.71
C GLY A 79 1.16 24.18 -6.97
N LEU A 80 0.34 24.19 -5.92
CA LEU A 80 -0.99 23.57 -5.96
C LEU A 80 -1.90 24.20 -7.02
N GLU A 81 -1.93 25.52 -7.13
CA GLU A 81 -2.80 26.23 -8.09
C GLU A 81 -2.56 25.75 -9.53
N ARG A 82 -1.29 25.62 -9.94
CA ARG A 82 -0.93 25.18 -11.28
C ARG A 82 -1.30 23.72 -11.54
N VAL A 83 -1.11 22.85 -10.54
CA VAL A 83 -1.49 21.43 -10.66
C VAL A 83 -3.00 21.29 -10.81
N LEU A 84 -3.79 22.06 -10.06
CA LEU A 84 -5.26 22.03 -10.10
C LEU A 84 -5.87 22.52 -11.42
N GLU A 85 -5.12 23.27 -12.24
CA GLU A 85 -5.55 23.61 -13.61
C GLU A 85 -5.59 22.37 -14.54
N THR A 86 -4.88 21.29 -14.19
CA THR A 86 -4.77 20.07 -15.02
C THR A 86 -5.36 18.84 -14.32
N VAL A 87 -5.25 18.75 -13.00
CA VAL A 87 -5.68 17.60 -12.20
C VAL A 87 -6.77 18.03 -11.22
N GLY A 88 -7.99 17.55 -11.45
CA GLY A 88 -9.12 17.82 -10.56
C GLY A 88 -9.04 17.04 -9.24
N VAL A 89 -9.87 17.45 -8.26
CA VAL A 89 -9.97 16.82 -6.93
C VAL A 89 -11.27 16.05 -6.71
N GLU A 90 -12.20 16.15 -7.65
CA GLU A 90 -13.48 15.46 -7.57
C GLU A 90 -13.30 13.96 -7.86
N PRO A 91 -13.92 13.07 -7.06
CA PRO A 91 -13.92 11.65 -7.38
C PRO A 91 -14.61 11.41 -8.72
N SER A 92 -14.01 10.59 -9.59
CA SER A 92 -14.52 10.34 -10.94
C SER A 92 -15.88 9.64 -10.98
N GLY A 93 -16.24 8.90 -9.92
CA GLY A 93 -17.42 8.03 -9.88
C GLY A 93 -17.34 6.79 -10.81
N GLU A 94 -16.37 6.77 -11.73
CA GLU A 94 -16.11 5.70 -12.68
C GLU A 94 -15.07 4.70 -12.15
N ALA A 95 -15.23 3.43 -12.54
CA ALA A 95 -14.25 2.38 -12.26
C ALA A 95 -12.94 2.65 -13.01
N PHE A 96 -11.82 2.22 -12.43
CA PHE A 96 -10.48 2.31 -13.01
C PHE A 96 -10.13 1.05 -13.78
#